data_AF-A0A3Q1FEL7-F1
#
_entry.id   AF-A0A3Q1FEL7-F1
#
_cell.length_a   1.000
_cell.length_b   1.000
_cell.length_c   1.000
_cell.angle_alpha   90.00
_cell.angle_beta   90.00
_cell.angle_gamma   90.00
#
_symmetry.space_group_name_H-M   'P 1'
#
loop_
_entity.id
_entity.type
_entity.pdbx_description
1 polymer ?
#
loop_
_entity_poly.entity_id
_entity_poly.type
_entity_poly.pdbx_seq_one_letter_code
_entity_poly.pdbx_strand_id
1 'polypeptide(L)'
;MSKLQLPQPLSYCSEENSDLICWMKPSKRTKSLSSSAAVQLQKDVYNLPSHDALAQILPDYRSLLNRVRTELQSTTQHEQETPAERAEAAQGRKPNINYTYHIHHPHKRSPLHDFEDDPNMTEITDLQTKEVENYRSAMTKMADDIITLRTQVGKLEAENSKLRGDLSLHQDLGRDLLSDTDIDVMTKAEIADRIATLKFKLASETSNTASQRNRIQELQNELIRKNDSEKELLKLQRIHHQQQEDLQNHQTHMTKMATLEITVKQQEKVIEKMGKALDGKFREQKRQIGDKKLLLKVQRDEADRKKEETESTLAAENARLRIELDRIRQPPASVITQQSEQGPLQGKHTLPHKEKLSLLNKLERAEARIKTLEAQLEENAKLWGRQKQEMLTKLSEHRHGFDGTSTAILHNDSLKAVPDSLHQQRRQKKQKPVK
;
A
#
# COMPACT_ATOMS: atom_id res chain seq x y z
N MET A 1 -53.37 -25.11 -19.05
CA MET A 1 -53.10 -25.97 -17.88
C MET A 1 -51.71 -26.57 -18.04
N SER A 2 -51.06 -26.81 -16.90
CA SER A 2 -49.72 -27.41 -16.72
C SER A 2 -48.54 -26.42 -16.64
N LYS A 3 -48.07 -26.28 -15.39
CA LYS A 3 -46.88 -25.59 -14.90
C LYS A 3 -45.61 -26.17 -15.53
N LEU A 4 -44.64 -25.31 -15.87
CA LEU A 4 -43.23 -25.69 -15.87
C LEU A 4 -42.40 -24.54 -15.27
N GLN A 5 -41.92 -24.87 -14.08
CA GLN A 5 -40.89 -24.26 -13.24
C GLN A 5 -39.80 -23.50 -14.01
N LEU A 6 -39.58 -22.22 -13.67
CA LEU A 6 -38.28 -21.58 -13.90
C LEU A 6 -37.32 -21.96 -12.76
N PRO A 7 -36.06 -22.34 -13.05
CA PRO A 7 -35.02 -22.48 -12.04
C PRO A 7 -34.43 -21.12 -11.67
N GLN A 8 -34.20 -20.92 -10.38
CA GLN A 8 -33.43 -19.81 -9.84
C GLN A 8 -31.94 -19.93 -10.24
N PRO A 9 -31.24 -18.84 -10.58
CA PRO A 9 -29.79 -18.84 -10.59
C PRO A 9 -29.24 -18.67 -9.17
N LEU A 10 -28.47 -19.67 -8.75
CA LEU A 10 -27.67 -19.75 -7.54
C LEU A 10 -26.70 -18.56 -7.45
N SER A 11 -26.88 -17.78 -6.38
CA SER A 11 -25.88 -16.90 -5.80
C SER A 11 -24.93 -17.77 -4.96
N TYR A 12 -23.68 -17.91 -5.41
CA TYR A 12 -22.57 -18.40 -4.60
C TYR A 12 -21.52 -17.28 -4.54
N CYS A 13 -21.57 -16.48 -3.49
CA CYS A 13 -20.42 -15.80 -2.93
C CYS A 13 -20.52 -16.00 -1.42
N SER A 14 -19.60 -16.80 -0.89
CA SER A 14 -19.52 -17.14 0.52
C SER A 14 -19.38 -15.88 1.38
N GLU A 15 -20.24 -15.80 2.39
CA GLU A 15 -20.07 -14.99 3.59
C GLU A 15 -18.85 -15.51 4.36
N GLU A 16 -18.05 -14.59 4.91
CA GLU A 16 -17.73 -14.62 6.33
C GLU A 16 -17.10 -13.28 6.78
N ASN A 17 -17.68 -12.75 7.85
CA ASN A 17 -17.16 -11.76 8.80
C ASN A 17 -17.15 -10.27 8.42
N SER A 18 -18.30 -9.63 8.59
CA SER A 18 -18.35 -8.28 9.15
C SER A 18 -19.70 -8.02 9.82
N ASP A 19 -19.83 -8.50 11.05
CA ASP A 19 -20.96 -8.19 11.91
C ASP A 19 -20.66 -6.96 12.77
N LEU A 20 -21.67 -6.10 12.81
CA LEU A 20 -21.96 -5.06 13.80
C LEU A 20 -20.94 -3.93 13.99
N ILE A 21 -21.38 -2.72 13.66
CA ILE A 21 -21.79 -1.72 14.67
C ILE A 21 -22.57 -0.62 13.95
N CYS A 22 -23.84 -0.48 14.32
CA CYS A 22 -24.62 0.68 13.98
C CYS A 22 -25.51 1.10 15.16
N TRP A 23 -25.45 2.40 15.45
CA TRP A 23 -26.33 3.26 16.27
C TRP A 23 -26.11 3.34 17.79
N MET A 24 -25.73 4.55 18.26
CA MET A 24 -26.66 5.40 19.03
C MET A 24 -26.16 6.87 19.10
N LYS A 25 -27.07 7.83 18.90
CA LYS A 25 -26.89 9.28 19.13
C LYS A 25 -27.11 9.63 20.62
N PRO A 26 -26.58 10.76 21.14
CA PRO A 26 -26.64 11.08 22.56
C PRO A 26 -27.98 11.70 23.00
N SER A 27 -28.53 11.19 24.10
CA SER A 27 -29.74 11.71 24.76
C SER A 27 -29.36 12.48 26.03
N LYS A 28 -29.82 13.73 26.12
CA LYS A 28 -29.70 14.59 27.31
C LYS A 28 -30.80 14.24 28.32
N ARG A 29 -30.45 13.73 29.50
CA ARG A 29 -31.24 13.88 30.73
C ARG A 29 -30.34 13.85 31.96
N THR A 30 -30.23 15.00 32.61
CA THR A 30 -29.75 15.15 33.99
C THR A 30 -30.89 14.81 34.95
N LYS A 31 -30.72 13.76 35.76
CA LYS A 31 -31.38 13.61 37.07
C LYS A 31 -30.47 12.84 38.01
N SER A 32 -30.03 13.51 39.07
CA SER A 32 -29.30 12.97 40.20
C SER A 32 -30.17 11.99 40.98
N LEU A 33 -29.68 10.78 41.21
CA LEU A 33 -30.14 9.91 42.28
C LEU A 33 -28.91 9.26 42.91
N SER A 34 -28.70 9.62 44.18
CA SER A 34 -27.76 9.03 45.11
C SER A 34 -28.05 7.54 45.29
N SER A 35 -27.01 6.70 45.33
CA SER A 35 -27.10 5.36 45.91
C SER A 35 -25.72 4.90 46.41
N SER A 36 -25.62 4.85 47.74
CA SER A 36 -24.48 4.39 48.54
C SER A 36 -24.40 2.86 48.57
N ALA A 37 -24.42 2.21 47.40
CA ALA A 37 -24.50 0.74 47.31
C ALA A 37 -23.51 0.12 46.29
N ALA A 38 -22.44 0.82 45.93
CA ALA A 38 -21.45 0.34 44.95
C ALA A 38 -20.03 0.15 45.52
N VAL A 39 -19.84 0.14 46.84
CA VAL A 39 -18.51 0.08 47.47
C VAL A 39 -18.08 -1.36 47.89
N GLN A 40 -18.94 -2.38 47.77
CA GLN A 40 -18.67 -3.68 48.40
C GLN A 40 -18.31 -4.84 47.45
N LEU A 41 -18.04 -4.61 46.16
CA LEU A 41 -17.70 -5.71 45.23
C LEU A 41 -16.66 -5.28 44.20
N GLN A 42 -15.39 -5.12 44.62
CA GLN A 42 -14.22 -5.19 43.72
C GLN A 42 -12.87 -5.23 44.46
N LYS A 43 -12.76 -5.97 45.58
CA LYS A 43 -11.47 -6.10 46.31
C LYS A 43 -10.64 -7.35 46.01
N ASP A 44 -11.19 -8.38 45.36
CA ASP A 44 -10.53 -9.69 45.30
C ASP A 44 -10.32 -10.25 43.87
N VAL A 45 -9.80 -9.45 42.94
CA VAL A 45 -9.45 -9.97 41.58
C VAL A 45 -8.00 -9.71 41.16
N TYR A 46 -7.20 -9.02 41.97
CA TYR A 46 -5.78 -8.85 41.70
C TYR A 46 -4.94 -9.32 42.89
N ASN A 47 -4.46 -10.56 42.83
CA ASN A 47 -3.35 -11.04 43.65
C ASN A 47 -2.06 -10.33 43.19
N LEU A 48 -1.93 -9.06 43.54
CA LEU A 48 -0.67 -8.33 43.44
C LEU A 48 0.17 -8.68 44.68
N PRO A 49 1.45 -9.03 44.52
CA PRO A 49 2.35 -9.19 45.66
C PRO A 49 2.32 -7.94 46.53
N SER A 50 2.24 -8.10 47.85
CA SER A 50 2.21 -6.98 48.81
C SER A 50 3.42 -6.07 48.62
N HIS A 51 3.32 -4.81 49.07
CA HIS A 51 4.22 -3.66 48.86
C HIS A 51 5.74 -3.89 49.11
N ASP A 52 6.17 -5.07 49.54
CA ASP A 52 7.57 -5.46 49.65
C ASP A 52 7.82 -6.88 49.12
N ALA A 53 7.68 -7.04 47.80
CA ALA A 53 7.92 -8.32 47.12
C ALA A 53 9.39 -8.77 47.15
N LEU A 54 10.32 -7.82 47.34
CA LEU A 54 11.76 -8.09 47.39
C LEU A 54 12.17 -8.78 48.70
N ALA A 55 11.49 -8.48 49.82
CA ALA A 55 11.69 -9.17 51.09
C ALA A 55 11.36 -10.67 51.06
N GLN A 56 10.45 -11.08 50.18
CA GLN A 56 10.02 -12.48 50.09
C GLN A 56 10.96 -13.35 49.24
N ILE A 57 11.74 -12.73 48.36
CA ILE A 57 12.61 -13.43 47.39
C ILE A 57 14.07 -13.42 47.86
N LEU A 58 14.48 -12.41 48.64
CA LEU A 58 15.85 -12.25 49.12
C LEU A 58 15.85 -11.87 50.61
N PRO A 59 16.03 -12.83 51.54
CA PRO A 59 15.98 -12.59 52.99
C PRO A 59 16.96 -11.50 53.48
N ASP A 60 18.07 -11.27 52.75
CA ASP A 60 19.17 -10.41 53.18
C ASP A 60 19.24 -9.04 52.47
N TYR A 61 18.28 -8.71 51.59
CA TYR A 61 18.33 -7.47 50.80
C TYR A 61 18.29 -6.21 51.70
N ARG A 62 17.54 -6.29 52.81
CA ARG A 62 17.38 -5.18 53.76
C ARG A 62 18.65 -4.95 54.59
N SER A 63 19.40 -6.00 54.87
CA SER A 63 20.71 -5.94 55.53
C SER A 63 21.76 -5.30 54.62
N LEU A 64 21.75 -5.62 53.32
CA LEU A 64 22.62 -4.97 52.33
C LEU A 64 22.27 -3.49 52.15
N LEU A 65 20.99 -3.13 52.10
CA LEU A 65 20.55 -1.75 51.99
C LEU A 65 20.95 -0.91 53.21
N ASN A 66 20.81 -1.48 54.41
CA ASN A 66 21.24 -0.83 55.64
C ASN A 66 22.77 -0.72 55.73
N ARG A 67 23.53 -1.71 55.26
CA ARG A 67 25.01 -1.65 55.19
C ARG A 67 25.49 -0.51 54.30
N VAL A 68 24.92 -0.37 53.11
CA VAL A 68 25.21 0.73 52.18
C VAL A 68 24.82 2.09 52.79
N ARG A 69 23.70 2.15 53.52
CA ARG A 69 23.25 3.37 54.21
C ARG A 69 24.15 3.76 55.38
N THR A 70 24.68 2.77 56.11
CA THR A 70 25.62 2.97 57.23
C THR A 70 26.99 3.42 56.71
N GLU A 71 27.45 2.86 55.59
CA GLU A 71 28.67 3.31 54.90
C GLU A 71 28.54 4.76 54.41
N LEU A 72 27.39 5.14 53.85
CA LEU A 72 27.12 6.51 53.39
C LEU A 72 27.05 7.55 54.55
N GLN A 73 26.54 7.15 55.71
CA GLN A 73 26.48 7.99 56.92
C GLN A 73 27.84 8.11 57.61
N SER A 74 28.67 7.06 57.57
CA SER A 74 30.03 7.10 58.10
C SER A 74 30.95 8.03 57.31
N THR A 75 30.73 8.19 56.00
CA THR A 75 31.46 9.16 55.16
C THR A 75 31.04 10.61 55.37
N THR A 76 29.84 10.87 55.93
CA THR A 76 29.35 12.24 56.18
C THR A 76 29.67 12.76 57.58
N GLN A 77 30.01 11.89 58.54
CA GLN A 77 30.37 12.30 59.91
C GLN A 77 31.86 12.66 60.09
N HIS A 78 32.74 12.38 59.13
CA HIS A 78 34.18 12.66 59.24
C HIS A 78 34.61 14.06 58.75
N GLU A 79 33.72 14.87 58.15
CA GLU A 79 34.07 16.21 57.62
C GLU A 79 33.80 17.38 58.59
N GLN A 80 33.47 17.13 59.86
CA GLN A 80 33.06 18.20 60.77
C GLN A 80 33.62 18.08 62.19
N GLU A 81 34.94 17.90 62.36
CA GLU A 81 35.61 18.22 63.63
C GLU A 81 37.13 18.49 63.48
N THR A 82 37.50 19.77 63.61
CA THR A 82 38.79 20.34 64.12
C THR A 82 40.11 20.33 63.30
N PRO A 83 41.04 21.30 63.57
CA PRO A 83 42.01 21.83 62.62
C PRO A 83 43.47 21.36 62.81
N ALA A 84 44.25 21.57 61.75
CA ALA A 84 45.71 21.60 61.61
C ALA A 84 46.62 21.34 62.85
N GLU A 85 47.35 20.21 62.85
CA GLU A 85 48.78 20.18 63.18
C GLU A 85 49.50 18.93 62.64
N ARG A 86 50.62 19.17 61.94
CA ARG A 86 51.85 18.36 61.78
C ARG A 86 51.84 16.82 61.62
N ALA A 87 52.42 16.44 60.48
CA ALA A 87 53.57 15.52 60.29
C ALA A 87 53.45 14.00 60.55
N GLU A 88 53.88 13.28 59.49
CA GLU A 88 54.59 11.98 59.51
C GLU A 88 53.81 10.75 60.03
N ALA A 89 53.28 9.96 59.08
CA ALA A 89 53.66 8.55 58.86
C ALA A 89 52.49 7.72 58.27
N ALA A 90 52.89 6.62 57.65
CA ALA A 90 52.09 5.47 57.23
C ALA A 90 51.49 5.50 55.81
N GLN A 91 52.31 4.95 54.92
CA GLN A 91 51.94 4.19 53.73
C GLN A 91 50.67 3.33 53.92
N GLY A 92 49.83 3.24 52.89
CA GLY A 92 48.81 2.18 52.85
C GLY A 92 47.67 2.36 51.86
N ARG A 93 47.89 1.90 50.62
CA ARG A 93 46.89 1.33 49.70
C ARG A 93 45.64 2.18 49.37
N LYS A 94 45.68 2.83 48.20
CA LYS A 94 44.47 3.13 47.42
C LYS A 94 43.89 1.81 46.86
N PRO A 95 42.59 1.49 47.01
CA PRO A 95 41.98 0.38 46.29
C PRO A 95 41.82 0.77 44.82
N ASN A 96 42.61 0.10 43.98
CA ASN A 96 42.57 0.15 42.53
C ASN A 96 41.32 -0.60 42.04
N ILE A 97 40.30 0.14 41.59
CA ILE A 97 39.02 -0.38 41.09
C ILE A 97 39.07 -0.81 39.61
N ASN A 98 40.26 -1.04 39.04
CA ASN A 98 40.45 -1.49 37.66
C ASN A 98 40.96 -2.94 37.57
N TYR A 99 40.25 -3.91 38.15
CA TYR A 99 40.53 -5.32 37.93
C TYR A 99 39.26 -6.14 37.68
N THR A 100 38.59 -5.90 36.55
CA THR A 100 37.56 -6.84 36.04
C THR A 100 37.66 -7.12 34.54
N TYR A 101 38.58 -6.49 33.79
CA TYR A 101 38.84 -6.87 32.40
C TYR A 101 40.33 -6.97 32.14
N HIS A 102 40.88 -8.18 32.24
CA HIS A 102 42.13 -8.50 31.54
C HIS A 102 41.80 -8.60 30.04
N ILE A 103 42.00 -7.51 29.31
CA ILE A 103 42.00 -7.53 27.85
C ILE A 103 43.26 -8.31 27.44
N HIS A 104 43.10 -9.59 27.16
CA HIS A 104 44.15 -10.38 26.52
C HIS A 104 44.51 -9.71 25.18
N HIS A 105 45.73 -9.18 25.10
CA HIS A 105 46.28 -8.60 23.88
C HIS A 105 46.49 -9.72 22.85
N PRO A 106 46.01 -9.60 21.60
CA PRO A 106 46.11 -10.68 20.61
C PRO A 106 47.45 -10.61 19.88
N HIS A 107 48.57 -10.67 20.59
CA HIS A 107 49.90 -10.69 19.97
C HIS A 107 50.76 -11.82 20.52
N LYS A 108 50.41 -13.06 20.12
CA LYS A 108 51.35 -14.12 19.75
C LYS A 108 50.66 -15.07 18.76
N ARG A 109 50.48 -14.65 17.50
CA ARG A 109 50.31 -15.60 16.40
C ARG A 109 51.71 -16.09 16.02
N SER A 110 51.94 -17.40 16.14
CA SER A 110 53.08 -18.06 15.50
C SER A 110 53.04 -17.77 13.99
N PRO A 111 54.20 -17.67 13.30
CA PRO A 111 54.21 -17.44 11.85
C PRO A 111 53.35 -18.51 11.17
N LEU A 112 52.23 -18.08 10.58
CA LEU A 112 51.43 -18.95 9.73
C LEU A 112 52.30 -19.32 8.54
N HIS A 113 52.53 -20.62 8.39
CA HIS A 113 53.02 -21.22 7.17
C HIS A 113 52.06 -20.81 6.04
N ASP A 114 52.59 -20.22 4.97
CA ASP A 114 51.85 -19.91 3.75
C ASP A 114 51.26 -21.21 3.20
N PHE A 115 50.00 -21.47 3.54
CA PHE A 115 49.14 -22.27 2.71
C PHE A 115 48.29 -21.30 1.92
N GLU A 116 48.77 -21.05 0.70
CA GLU A 116 48.01 -20.66 -0.48
C GLU A 116 46.53 -21.08 -0.36
N ASP A 117 45.63 -20.09 -0.46
CA ASP A 117 44.22 -20.22 -0.85
C ASP A 117 43.52 -21.55 -0.48
N ASP A 118 43.40 -21.86 0.82
CA ASP A 118 42.40 -22.84 1.27
C ASP A 118 41.04 -22.13 1.39
N PRO A 119 40.07 -22.40 0.49
CA PRO A 119 38.76 -21.75 0.49
C PRO A 119 37.98 -21.96 1.80
N ASN A 120 38.31 -23.00 2.58
CA ASN A 120 37.68 -23.24 3.87
C ASN A 120 38.21 -22.30 4.96
N MET A 121 39.48 -21.90 4.91
CA MET A 121 40.07 -20.99 5.91
C MET A 121 39.63 -19.53 5.71
N THR A 122 39.41 -19.11 4.47
CA THR A 122 38.82 -17.80 4.15
C THR A 122 37.35 -17.76 4.57
N GLU A 123 36.57 -18.81 4.30
CA GLU A 123 35.17 -18.90 4.73
C GLU A 123 35.03 -18.90 6.26
N ILE A 124 35.89 -19.62 7.00
CA ILE A 124 35.91 -19.58 8.46
C ILE A 124 36.25 -18.18 8.98
N THR A 125 37.20 -17.48 8.35
CA THR A 125 37.57 -16.12 8.74
C THR A 125 36.45 -15.12 8.46
N ASP A 126 35.75 -15.28 7.34
CA ASP A 126 34.58 -14.46 6.97
C ASP A 126 33.39 -14.71 7.90
N LEU A 127 33.15 -15.95 8.32
CA LEU A 127 32.11 -16.27 9.31
C LEU A 127 32.43 -15.67 10.68
N GLN A 128 33.68 -15.77 11.13
CA GLN A 128 34.12 -15.18 12.39
C GLN A 128 34.03 -13.66 12.39
N THR A 129 34.42 -13.00 11.29
CA THR A 129 34.29 -11.54 11.16
C THR A 129 32.83 -11.10 11.15
N LYS A 130 31.95 -11.85 10.46
CA LYS A 130 30.50 -11.59 10.44
C LYS A 130 29.86 -11.80 11.82
N GLU A 131 30.28 -12.80 12.57
CA GLU A 131 29.80 -13.04 13.93
C GLU A 131 30.25 -11.92 14.90
N VAL A 132 31.51 -11.49 14.82
CA VAL A 132 32.01 -10.33 15.57
C VAL A 132 31.25 -9.06 15.20
N GLU A 133 30.94 -8.86 13.92
CA GLU A 133 30.18 -7.69 13.47
C GLU A 133 28.72 -7.74 13.92
N ASN A 134 28.11 -8.93 13.96
CA ASN A 134 26.79 -9.14 14.56
C ASN A 134 26.80 -8.79 16.06
N TYR A 135 27.82 -9.22 16.81
CA TYR A 135 27.94 -8.88 18.22
C TYR A 135 28.20 -7.39 18.45
N ARG A 136 29.04 -6.75 17.65
CA ARG A 136 29.24 -5.30 17.67
C ARG A 136 27.94 -4.57 17.40
N SER A 137 27.20 -4.97 16.36
CA SER A 137 25.91 -4.38 16.01
C SER A 137 24.88 -4.54 17.14
N ALA A 138 24.79 -5.72 17.75
CA ALA A 138 23.92 -5.98 18.89
C ALA A 138 24.31 -5.12 20.11
N MET A 139 25.61 -4.97 20.38
CA MET A 139 26.12 -4.16 21.47
C MET A 139 25.86 -2.67 21.27
N THR A 140 26.09 -2.14 20.06
CA THR A 140 25.74 -0.77 19.69
C THR A 140 24.25 -0.52 19.87
N LYS A 141 23.40 -1.44 19.39
CA LYS A 141 21.95 -1.34 19.56
C LYS A 141 21.53 -1.32 21.03
N MET A 142 22.09 -2.20 21.86
CA MET A 142 21.81 -2.18 23.30
C MET A 142 22.31 -0.90 23.96
N ALA A 143 23.46 -0.35 23.55
CA ALA A 143 23.94 0.93 24.05
C ALA A 143 22.97 2.06 23.71
N ASP A 144 22.45 2.10 22.48
CA ASP A 144 21.44 3.06 22.04
C ASP A 144 20.13 2.89 22.83
N ASP A 145 19.69 1.65 23.06
CA ASP A 145 18.51 1.35 23.88
C ASP A 145 18.69 1.82 25.33
N ILE A 146 19.87 1.59 25.93
CA ILE A 146 20.20 2.06 27.30
C ILE A 146 20.17 3.60 27.36
N ILE A 147 20.75 4.29 26.39
CA ILE A 147 20.74 5.76 26.33
C ILE A 147 19.30 6.26 26.17
N THR A 148 18.52 5.61 25.31
CA THR A 148 17.11 5.96 25.09
C THR A 148 16.28 5.77 26.36
N LEU A 149 16.44 4.64 27.05
CA LEU A 149 15.75 4.36 28.32
C LEU A 149 16.14 5.36 29.41
N ARG A 150 17.44 5.65 29.57
CA ARG A 150 17.90 6.67 30.54
C ARG A 150 17.31 8.05 30.24
N THR A 151 17.23 8.42 28.97
CA THR A 151 16.61 9.68 28.55
C THR A 151 15.11 9.71 28.88
N GLN A 152 14.40 8.60 28.68
CA GLN A 152 12.97 8.49 29.05
C GLN A 152 12.76 8.55 30.57
N VAL A 153 13.59 7.86 31.35
CA VAL A 153 13.55 7.92 32.82
C VAL A 153 13.74 9.36 33.29
N GLY A 154 14.74 10.08 32.77
CA GLY A 154 14.94 11.49 33.13
C GLY A 154 13.75 12.40 32.79
N LYS A 155 13.09 12.17 31.65
CA LYS A 155 11.85 12.89 31.29
C LYS A 155 10.72 12.58 32.27
N LEU A 156 10.50 11.30 32.59
CA LEU A 156 9.46 10.87 33.52
C LEU A 156 9.72 11.38 34.95
N GLU A 157 10.97 11.41 35.40
CA GLU A 157 11.34 11.96 36.72
C GLU A 157 11.08 13.47 36.79
N ALA A 158 11.40 14.21 35.73
CA ALA A 158 11.10 15.64 35.63
C ALA A 158 9.59 15.89 35.62
N GLU A 159 8.83 15.11 34.84
CA GLU A 159 7.36 15.18 34.82
C GLU A 159 6.75 14.82 36.18
N ASN A 160 7.25 13.77 36.85
CA ASN A 160 6.77 13.35 38.17
C ASN A 160 7.05 14.42 39.22
N SER A 161 8.25 15.03 39.18
CA SER A 161 8.61 16.14 40.06
C SER A 161 7.71 17.35 39.85
N LYS A 162 7.41 17.68 38.58
CA LYS A 162 6.46 18.73 38.23
C LYS A 162 5.05 18.43 38.73
N LEU A 163 4.52 17.24 38.45
CA LEU A 163 3.19 16.82 38.89
C LEU A 163 3.05 16.81 40.41
N ARG A 164 4.10 16.39 41.14
CA ARG A 164 4.13 16.49 42.61
C ARG A 164 4.12 17.93 43.09
N GLY A 165 4.86 18.82 42.42
CA GLY A 165 4.84 20.27 42.70
C GLY A 165 3.46 20.88 42.48
N ASP A 166 2.85 20.59 41.32
CA ASP A 166 1.51 21.06 40.97
C ASP A 166 0.46 20.53 41.95
N LEU A 167 0.57 19.26 42.37
CA LEU A 167 -0.32 18.64 43.36
C LEU A 167 -0.16 19.26 44.75
N SER A 168 1.07 19.52 45.20
CA SER A 168 1.33 20.20 46.49
C SER A 168 0.71 21.59 46.48
N LEU A 169 0.95 22.37 45.43
CA LEU A 169 0.36 23.69 45.25
C LEU A 169 -1.18 23.64 45.29
N HIS A 170 -1.78 22.64 44.65
CA HIS A 170 -3.23 22.42 44.69
C HIS A 170 -3.75 22.04 46.09
N GLN A 171 -3.02 21.22 46.85
CA GLN A 171 -3.42 20.81 48.20
C GLN A 171 -3.30 21.96 49.20
N ASP A 172 -2.25 22.75 49.12
CA ASP A 172 -2.01 23.87 50.04
C ASP A 172 -3.02 25.00 49.78
N LEU A 173 -3.27 25.33 48.52
CA LEU A 173 -4.32 26.28 48.15
C LEU A 173 -5.72 25.73 48.39
N GLY A 174 -5.94 24.42 48.23
CA GLY A 174 -7.23 23.79 48.53
C GLY A 174 -7.57 23.81 50.01
N ARG A 175 -6.57 23.63 50.88
CA ARG A 175 -6.70 23.78 52.33
C ARG A 175 -6.94 25.23 52.75
N ASP A 176 -6.16 26.16 52.20
CA ASP A 176 -6.31 27.59 52.53
C ASP A 176 -7.61 28.19 51.96
N LEU A 177 -8.05 27.80 50.76
CA LEU A 177 -9.20 28.41 50.09
C LEU A 177 -10.56 27.85 50.56
N LEU A 178 -10.61 26.58 51.00
CA LEU A 178 -11.85 25.85 51.32
C LEU A 178 -12.07 25.62 52.82
N SER A 179 -11.30 26.23 53.73
CA SER A 179 -11.76 26.41 55.11
C SER A 179 -12.99 27.33 55.09
N ASP A 180 -14.18 26.74 55.05
CA ASP A 180 -15.49 27.42 55.03
C ASP A 180 -15.73 28.35 56.25
N THR A 181 -14.77 28.48 57.15
CA THR A 181 -14.87 29.25 58.40
C THR A 181 -14.40 30.70 58.26
N ASP A 182 -13.66 31.06 57.20
CA ASP A 182 -12.89 32.31 57.21
C ASP A 182 -13.36 33.41 56.25
N ILE A 183 -14.32 33.19 55.34
CA ILE A 183 -14.69 34.22 54.34
C ILE A 183 -15.21 35.52 54.98
N ASP A 184 -15.94 35.41 56.09
CA ASP A 184 -16.49 36.57 56.83
C ASP A 184 -15.50 37.18 57.86
N VAL A 185 -14.43 36.46 58.22
CA VAL A 185 -13.39 36.90 59.17
C VAL A 185 -12.16 37.46 58.45
N MET A 186 -11.97 37.07 57.19
CA MET A 186 -10.87 37.49 56.35
C MET A 186 -10.87 38.99 56.08
N THR A 187 -9.67 39.56 56.11
CA THR A 187 -9.44 40.93 55.69
C THR A 187 -9.58 41.06 54.18
N LYS A 188 -9.93 42.28 53.73
CA LYS A 188 -10.01 42.62 52.30
C LYS A 188 -8.72 42.30 51.52
N ALA A 189 -7.56 42.37 52.17
CA ALA A 189 -6.27 42.05 51.58
C ALA A 189 -6.13 40.55 51.29
N GLU A 190 -6.52 39.69 52.24
CA GLU A 190 -6.44 38.23 52.08
C GLU A 190 -7.45 37.73 51.02
N ILE A 191 -8.64 38.36 50.93
CA ILE A 191 -9.60 38.08 49.86
C ILE A 191 -9.02 38.47 48.49
N ALA A 192 -8.35 39.62 48.40
CA ALA A 192 -7.71 40.06 47.16
C ALA A 192 -6.58 39.12 46.73
N ASP A 193 -5.79 38.60 47.67
CA ASP A 193 -4.72 37.63 47.41
C ASP A 193 -5.26 36.27 46.92
N ARG A 194 -6.37 35.79 47.52
CA ARG A 194 -7.10 34.59 47.02
C ARG A 194 -7.59 34.80 45.59
N ILE A 195 -8.17 35.96 45.27
CA ILE A 195 -8.62 36.29 43.91
C ILE A 195 -7.44 36.33 42.95
N ALA A 196 -6.30 36.91 43.33
CA ALA A 196 -5.09 36.95 42.51
C ALA A 196 -4.56 35.54 42.22
N THR A 197 -4.54 34.68 43.24
CA THR A 197 -4.11 33.28 43.12
C THR A 197 -5.03 32.46 42.21
N LEU A 198 -6.35 32.60 42.34
CA LEU A 198 -7.31 31.96 41.44
C LEU A 198 -7.17 32.42 39.99
N LYS A 199 -6.93 33.72 39.77
CA LYS A 199 -6.66 34.26 38.42
C LYS A 199 -5.38 33.68 37.84
N PHE A 200 -4.32 33.59 38.62
CA PHE A 200 -3.06 32.99 38.19
C PHE A 200 -3.25 31.52 37.79
N LYS A 201 -3.96 30.74 38.61
CA LYS A 201 -4.28 29.34 38.31
C LYS A 201 -5.10 29.19 37.04
N LEU A 202 -6.13 30.02 36.88
CA LEU A 202 -6.95 30.00 35.66
C LEU A 202 -6.11 30.33 34.42
N ALA A 203 -5.19 31.29 34.51
CA ALA A 203 -4.27 31.61 33.43
C ALA A 203 -3.29 30.47 33.12
N SER A 204 -2.73 29.82 34.16
CA SER A 204 -1.83 28.68 34.02
C SER A 204 -2.54 27.47 33.39
N GLU A 205 -3.74 27.12 33.87
CA GLU A 205 -4.58 26.06 33.28
C GLU A 205 -5.00 26.37 31.84
N THR A 206 -5.29 27.63 31.52
CA THR A 206 -5.60 28.07 30.16
C THR A 206 -4.39 27.87 29.24
N SER A 207 -3.19 28.21 29.71
CA SER A 207 -1.94 28.01 28.98
C SER A 207 -1.65 26.51 28.78
N ASN A 208 -1.78 25.69 29.82
CA ASN A 208 -1.61 24.24 29.75
C ASN A 208 -2.56 23.60 28.73
N THR A 209 -3.84 24.01 28.73
CA THR A 209 -4.84 23.55 27.77
C THR A 209 -4.47 23.96 26.33
N ALA A 210 -3.91 25.16 26.14
CA ALA A 210 -3.42 25.60 24.83
C ALA A 210 -2.21 24.78 24.36
N SER A 211 -1.26 24.50 25.25
CA SER A 211 -0.10 23.63 24.94
C SER A 211 -0.52 22.21 24.58
N GLN A 212 -1.48 21.62 25.31
CA GLN A 212 -2.04 20.31 24.98
C GLN A 212 -2.72 20.32 23.60
N ARG A 213 -3.49 21.36 23.27
CA ARG A 213 -4.09 21.52 21.93
C ARG A 213 -3.02 21.58 20.83
N ASN A 214 -1.96 22.35 21.03
CA ASN A 214 -0.84 22.42 20.08
C ASN A 214 -0.18 21.05 19.90
N ARG A 215 0.06 20.32 21.00
CA ARG A 215 0.65 18.99 20.95
C ARG A 215 -0.23 17.99 20.21
N ILE A 216 -1.55 18.04 20.42
CA ILE A 216 -2.50 17.21 19.67
C ILE A 216 -2.43 17.53 18.17
N GLN A 217 -2.38 18.81 17.79
CA GLN A 217 -2.27 19.23 16.40
C GLN A 217 -0.95 18.77 15.75
N GLU A 218 0.18 18.88 16.46
CA GLU A 218 1.47 18.35 16.01
C GLU A 218 1.40 16.84 15.74
N LEU A 219 0.86 16.07 16.68
CA LEU A 219 0.71 14.62 16.56
C LEU A 219 -0.23 14.23 15.42
N GLN A 220 -1.31 14.99 15.20
CA GLN A 220 -2.20 14.80 14.05
C GLN A 220 -1.46 15.04 12.73
N ASN A 221 -0.66 16.11 12.64
CA ASN A 221 0.13 16.41 11.46
C ASN A 221 1.21 15.34 11.21
N GLU A 222 1.85 14.83 12.27
CA GLU A 222 2.78 13.69 12.18
C GLU A 222 2.08 12.42 11.68
N LEU A 223 0.88 12.12 12.18
CA LEU A 223 0.10 10.97 11.74
C LEU A 223 -0.27 11.07 10.25
N ILE A 224 -0.69 12.24 9.78
CA ILE A 224 -0.99 12.50 8.36
C ILE A 224 0.27 12.24 7.52
N ARG A 225 1.41 12.84 7.89
CA ARG A 225 2.67 12.63 7.16
C ARG A 225 3.08 11.17 7.11
N LYS A 226 2.99 10.47 8.24
CA LYS A 226 3.32 9.03 8.31
C LYS A 226 2.37 8.21 7.45
N ASN A 227 1.07 8.47 7.50
CA ASN A 227 0.09 7.76 6.68
C ASN A 227 0.30 7.99 5.18
N ASP A 228 0.65 9.21 4.77
CA ASP A 228 0.95 9.49 3.36
C ASP A 228 2.26 8.81 2.92
N SER A 229 3.28 8.78 3.78
CA SER A 229 4.51 8.01 3.50
C SER A 229 4.25 6.51 3.39
N GLU A 230 3.34 5.96 4.20
CA GLU A 230 2.92 4.56 4.15
C GLU A 230 2.16 4.25 2.85
N LYS A 231 1.26 5.13 2.40
CA LYS A 231 0.57 4.99 1.11
C LYS A 231 1.56 4.92 -0.05
N GLU A 232 2.59 5.76 -0.07
CA GLU A 232 3.62 5.72 -1.11
C GLU A 232 4.45 4.43 -1.04
N LEU A 233 4.79 3.95 0.17
CA LEU A 233 5.49 2.68 0.35
C LEU A 233 4.65 1.49 -0.14
N LEU A 234 3.34 1.48 0.11
CA LEU A 234 2.43 0.45 -0.40
C LEU A 234 2.33 0.48 -1.94
N LYS A 235 2.33 1.67 -2.56
CA LYS A 235 2.39 1.78 -4.03
C LYS A 235 3.70 1.22 -4.56
N LEU A 236 4.83 1.55 -3.93
CA LEU A 236 6.14 1.05 -4.31
C LEU A 236 6.21 -0.48 -4.17
N GLN A 237 5.66 -1.03 -3.09
CA GLN A 237 5.58 -2.47 -2.88
C GLN A 237 4.75 -3.16 -3.98
N ARG A 238 3.63 -2.57 -4.40
CA ARG A 238 2.82 -3.08 -5.51
C ARG A 238 3.59 -3.07 -6.82
N ILE A 239 4.28 -1.97 -7.14
CA ILE A 239 5.10 -1.86 -8.35
C ILE A 239 6.22 -2.90 -8.34
N HIS A 240 6.91 -3.07 -7.22
CA HIS A 240 7.95 -4.07 -7.07
C HIS A 240 7.41 -5.49 -7.27
N HIS A 241 6.24 -5.81 -6.70
CA HIS A 241 5.60 -7.11 -6.91
C HIS A 241 5.26 -7.34 -8.38
N GLN A 242 4.73 -6.33 -9.08
CA GLN A 242 4.45 -6.40 -10.51
C GLN A 242 5.72 -6.61 -11.34
N GLN A 243 6.79 -5.87 -11.04
CA GLN A 243 8.08 -6.01 -11.71
C GLN A 243 8.65 -7.43 -11.53
N GLN A 244 8.49 -8.02 -10.35
CA GLN A 244 8.93 -9.39 -10.09
C GLN A 244 8.14 -10.42 -10.91
N GLU A 245 6.82 -10.25 -11.03
CA GLU A 245 5.96 -11.08 -11.87
C GLU A 245 6.37 -10.97 -13.36
N ASP A 246 6.60 -9.74 -13.83
CA ASP A 246 7.05 -9.50 -15.19
C ASP A 246 8.39 -10.19 -15.46
N LEU A 247 9.37 -10.08 -14.55
CA LEU A 247 10.65 -10.78 -14.68
C LEU A 247 10.47 -12.31 -14.74
N GLN A 248 9.60 -12.89 -13.92
CA GLN A 248 9.31 -14.32 -13.95
C GLN A 248 8.66 -14.74 -15.28
N ASN A 249 7.76 -13.92 -15.81
CA ASN A 249 7.12 -14.13 -17.11
C ASN A 249 8.16 -14.08 -18.25
N HIS A 250 9.08 -13.11 -18.22
CA HIS A 250 10.18 -13.02 -19.19
C HIS A 250 11.10 -14.24 -19.09
N GLN A 251 11.46 -14.68 -17.89
CA GLN A 251 12.28 -15.88 -17.70
C GLN A 251 11.59 -17.12 -18.27
N THR A 252 10.28 -17.26 -18.04
CA THR A 252 9.48 -18.35 -18.60
C THR A 252 9.39 -18.27 -20.13
N HIS A 253 9.33 -17.06 -20.70
CA HIS A 253 9.37 -16.87 -22.15
C HIS A 253 10.74 -17.22 -22.72
N MET A 254 11.82 -16.88 -22.03
CA MET A 254 13.19 -17.23 -22.44
C MET A 254 13.43 -18.74 -22.44
N THR A 255 12.93 -19.47 -21.43
CA THR A 255 13.04 -20.94 -21.43
C THR A 255 12.25 -21.57 -22.56
N LYS A 256 11.03 -21.09 -22.84
CA LYS A 256 10.25 -21.52 -24.01
C LYS A 256 10.99 -21.23 -25.32
N MET A 257 11.55 -20.03 -25.48
CA MET A 257 12.31 -19.66 -26.67
C MET A 257 13.53 -20.57 -26.87
N ALA A 258 14.27 -20.87 -25.81
CA ALA A 258 15.40 -21.79 -25.88
C ALA A 258 14.98 -23.21 -26.32
N THR A 259 13.85 -23.72 -25.81
CA THR A 259 13.32 -25.02 -26.28
C THR A 259 12.93 -24.99 -27.75
N LEU A 260 12.30 -23.90 -28.21
CA LEU A 260 11.96 -23.73 -29.61
C LEU A 260 13.21 -23.65 -30.49
N GLU A 261 14.24 -22.93 -30.06
CA GLU A 261 15.52 -22.84 -30.79
C GLU A 261 16.17 -24.22 -30.98
N ILE A 262 16.15 -25.08 -29.95
CA ILE A 262 16.62 -26.47 -30.05
C ILE A 262 15.78 -27.24 -31.09
N THR A 263 14.46 -27.10 -31.07
CA THR A 263 13.60 -27.77 -32.06
C THR A 263 13.85 -27.28 -33.49
N VAL A 264 14.10 -25.98 -33.69
CA VAL A 264 14.43 -25.40 -34.99
C VAL A 264 15.77 -25.96 -35.48
N LYS A 265 16.81 -25.97 -34.66
CA LYS A 265 18.11 -26.59 -35.02
C LYS A 265 17.96 -28.07 -35.39
N GLN A 266 17.10 -28.80 -34.69
CA GLN A 266 16.80 -30.19 -35.02
C GLN A 266 16.05 -30.31 -36.36
N GLN A 267 15.10 -29.42 -36.64
CA GLN A 267 14.40 -29.36 -37.93
C GLN A 267 15.36 -29.01 -39.08
N GLU A 268 16.27 -28.05 -38.88
CA GLU A 268 17.32 -27.69 -39.84
C GLU A 268 18.17 -28.92 -40.21
N LYS A 269 18.56 -29.73 -39.22
CA LYS A 269 19.30 -30.98 -39.44
C LYS A 269 18.51 -32.02 -40.25
N VAL A 270 17.19 -32.09 -40.06
CA VAL A 270 16.31 -32.97 -40.86
C VAL A 270 16.21 -32.46 -42.29
N ILE A 271 16.05 -31.14 -42.48
CA ILE A 271 16.01 -30.51 -43.81
C ILE A 271 17.32 -30.75 -44.56
N GLU A 272 18.46 -30.58 -43.90
CA GLU A 272 19.78 -30.84 -44.51
C GLU A 272 19.92 -32.29 -44.98
N LYS A 273 19.47 -33.27 -44.18
CA LYS A 273 19.46 -34.68 -44.55
C LYS A 273 18.53 -34.95 -45.74
N MET A 274 17.33 -34.37 -45.74
CA MET A 274 16.40 -34.48 -46.86
C MET A 274 16.98 -33.87 -48.13
N GLY A 275 17.64 -32.71 -48.04
CA GLY A 275 18.35 -32.06 -49.14
C GLY A 275 19.43 -32.97 -49.73
N LYS A 276 20.30 -33.53 -48.90
CA LYS A 276 21.35 -34.48 -49.35
C LYS A 276 20.76 -35.73 -50.02
N ALA A 277 19.64 -36.26 -49.49
CA ALA A 277 18.96 -37.41 -50.07
C ALA A 277 18.34 -37.08 -51.44
N LEU A 278 17.71 -35.91 -51.58
CA LEU A 278 17.17 -35.42 -52.85
C LEU A 278 18.29 -35.16 -53.87
N ASP A 279 19.38 -34.50 -53.48
CA ASP A 279 20.54 -34.29 -54.35
C ASP A 279 21.17 -35.60 -54.81
N GLY A 280 21.24 -36.60 -53.92
CA GLY A 280 21.64 -37.96 -54.26
C GLY A 280 20.73 -38.56 -55.34
N LYS A 281 19.42 -38.46 -55.17
CA LYS A 281 18.43 -38.91 -56.18
C LYS A 281 18.55 -38.14 -57.48
N PHE A 282 18.73 -36.82 -57.46
CA PHE A 282 18.90 -36.02 -58.68
C PHE A 282 20.20 -36.35 -59.42
N ARG A 283 21.31 -36.57 -58.71
CA ARG A 283 22.57 -37.03 -59.32
C ARG A 283 22.42 -38.40 -59.96
N GLU A 284 21.76 -39.34 -59.28
CA GLU A 284 21.46 -40.67 -59.78
C GLU A 284 20.56 -40.61 -61.03
N GLN A 285 19.48 -39.82 -60.97
CA GLN A 285 18.58 -39.62 -62.10
C GLN A 285 19.27 -38.93 -63.28
N LYS A 286 20.20 -37.99 -63.04
CA LYS A 286 21.01 -37.35 -64.09
C LYS A 286 21.98 -38.32 -64.75
N ARG A 287 22.54 -39.28 -64.01
CA ARG A 287 23.33 -40.40 -64.57
C ARG A 287 22.45 -41.30 -65.44
N GLN A 288 21.30 -41.72 -64.93
CA GLN A 288 20.31 -42.51 -65.68
C GLN A 288 19.77 -41.77 -66.93
N ILE A 289 19.63 -40.45 -66.87
CA ILE A 289 19.27 -39.61 -68.03
C ILE A 289 20.45 -39.47 -68.98
N GLY A 290 21.69 -39.34 -68.50
CA GLY A 290 22.90 -39.35 -69.32
C GLY A 290 23.05 -40.64 -70.12
N ASP A 291 22.78 -41.78 -69.48
CA ASP A 291 22.79 -43.10 -70.11
C ASP A 291 21.63 -43.27 -71.11
N LYS A 292 20.44 -42.69 -70.81
CA LYS A 292 19.29 -42.66 -71.74
C LYS A 292 19.40 -41.61 -72.85
N LYS A 293 20.23 -40.57 -72.70
CA LYS A 293 20.40 -39.46 -73.67
C LYS A 293 21.17 -39.89 -74.91
N LEU A 294 21.89 -41.01 -74.86
CA LEU A 294 22.43 -41.67 -76.06
C LEU A 294 21.35 -42.35 -76.92
N LEU A 295 20.13 -42.58 -76.40
CA LEU A 295 19.04 -43.25 -77.12
C LEU A 295 17.89 -42.32 -77.57
N LEU A 296 17.77 -41.11 -77.01
CA LEU A 296 16.55 -40.28 -77.10
C LEU A 296 16.76 -38.88 -77.74
N LYS A 297 17.79 -38.70 -78.58
CA LYS A 297 18.09 -37.39 -79.19
C LYS A 297 17.28 -37.07 -80.46
N VAL A 298 16.49 -38.03 -80.98
CA VAL A 298 15.72 -37.85 -82.24
C VAL A 298 14.22 -37.57 -81.99
N GLN A 299 13.66 -37.97 -80.84
CA GLN A 299 12.23 -37.79 -80.56
C GLN A 299 11.88 -36.48 -79.83
N ARG A 300 12.87 -35.78 -79.26
CA ARG A 300 12.65 -34.59 -78.44
C ARG A 300 12.41 -33.33 -79.26
N ASP A 301 13.13 -33.17 -80.36
CA ASP A 301 13.06 -31.96 -81.20
C ASP A 301 11.72 -31.87 -81.95
N GLU A 302 11.09 -33.01 -82.25
CA GLU A 302 9.76 -33.08 -82.88
C GLU A 302 8.62 -32.83 -81.88
N ALA A 303 8.77 -33.34 -80.65
CA ALA A 303 7.79 -33.13 -79.58
C ALA A 303 7.83 -31.70 -79.03
N ASP A 304 9.02 -31.12 -78.91
CA ASP A 304 9.21 -29.73 -78.47
C ASP A 304 8.70 -28.74 -79.54
N ARG A 305 8.92 -29.01 -80.84
CA ARG A 305 8.31 -28.21 -81.94
C ARG A 305 6.79 -28.28 -81.96
N LYS A 306 6.20 -29.47 -81.82
CA LYS A 306 4.73 -29.62 -81.75
C LYS A 306 4.14 -28.96 -80.51
N LYS A 307 4.84 -29.04 -79.38
CA LYS A 307 4.42 -28.37 -78.15
C LYS A 307 4.47 -26.84 -78.29
N GLU A 308 5.53 -26.30 -78.88
CA GLU A 308 5.67 -24.88 -79.16
C GLU A 308 4.59 -24.37 -80.13
N GLU A 309 4.24 -25.16 -81.16
CA GLU A 309 3.14 -24.86 -82.07
C GLU A 309 1.77 -24.89 -81.36
N THR A 310 1.53 -25.83 -80.46
CA THR A 310 0.32 -25.86 -79.63
C THR A 310 0.25 -24.72 -78.61
N GLU A 311 1.38 -24.31 -78.02
CA GLU A 311 1.44 -23.19 -77.09
C GLU A 311 1.23 -21.86 -77.84
N SER A 312 1.77 -21.72 -79.05
CA SER A 312 1.57 -20.53 -79.88
C SER A 312 0.12 -20.39 -80.37
N THR A 313 -0.54 -21.50 -80.72
CA THR A 313 -1.97 -21.50 -81.10
C THR A 313 -2.87 -21.19 -79.91
N LEU A 314 -2.61 -21.76 -78.73
CA LEU A 314 -3.33 -21.44 -77.49
C LEU A 314 -3.10 -20.00 -77.02
N ALA A 315 -1.91 -19.44 -77.25
CA ALA A 315 -1.62 -18.03 -76.94
C ALA A 315 -2.41 -17.08 -77.84
N ALA A 316 -2.55 -17.41 -79.13
CA ALA A 316 -3.37 -16.64 -80.06
C ALA A 316 -4.88 -16.71 -79.71
N GLU A 317 -5.39 -17.88 -79.35
CA GLU A 317 -6.77 -18.05 -78.86
C GLU A 317 -6.99 -17.26 -77.56
N ASN A 318 -6.05 -17.32 -76.62
CA ASN A 318 -6.11 -16.53 -75.38
C ASN A 318 -6.10 -15.02 -75.64
N ALA A 319 -5.33 -14.55 -76.62
CA ALA A 319 -5.35 -13.14 -77.02
C ALA A 319 -6.72 -12.75 -77.59
N ARG A 320 -7.33 -13.60 -78.43
CA ARG A 320 -8.70 -13.39 -78.95
C ARG A 320 -9.73 -13.37 -77.82
N LEU A 321 -9.67 -14.34 -76.92
CA LEU A 321 -10.59 -14.45 -75.77
C LEU A 321 -10.44 -13.26 -74.81
N ARG A 322 -9.24 -12.70 -74.64
CA ARG A 322 -9.04 -11.47 -73.86
C ARG A 322 -9.69 -10.26 -74.52
N ILE A 323 -9.55 -10.12 -75.84
CA ILE A 323 -10.23 -9.05 -76.61
C ILE A 323 -11.75 -9.21 -76.51
N GLU A 324 -12.26 -10.44 -76.56
CA GLU A 324 -13.69 -10.75 -76.45
C GLU A 324 -14.23 -10.53 -75.02
N LEU A 325 -13.46 -10.89 -73.99
CA LEU A 325 -13.75 -10.56 -72.60
C LEU A 325 -13.72 -9.05 -72.35
N ASP A 326 -12.79 -8.31 -72.96
CA ASP A 326 -12.76 -6.85 -72.88
C ASP A 326 -13.97 -6.23 -73.57
N ARG A 327 -14.45 -6.84 -74.67
CA ARG A 327 -15.69 -6.44 -75.36
C ARG A 327 -16.94 -6.67 -74.51
N ILE A 328 -16.95 -7.72 -73.68
CA ILE A 328 -18.03 -8.02 -72.72
C ILE A 328 -17.90 -7.15 -71.45
N ARG A 329 -16.68 -6.78 -71.04
CA ARG A 329 -16.41 -5.89 -69.91
C ARG A 329 -16.66 -4.41 -70.19
N GLN A 330 -16.65 -3.99 -71.45
CA GLN A 330 -17.07 -2.65 -71.85
C GLN A 330 -18.60 -2.56 -71.76
N PRO A 331 -19.18 -1.86 -70.75
CA PRO A 331 -20.61 -1.70 -70.69
C PRO A 331 -21.09 -0.86 -71.88
N PRO A 332 -22.24 -1.17 -72.51
CA PRO A 332 -22.85 -0.23 -73.45
C PRO A 332 -23.16 1.06 -72.69
N ALA A 333 -22.62 2.17 -73.19
CA ALA A 333 -22.91 3.50 -72.67
C ALA A 333 -24.40 3.81 -72.88
N SER A 334 -25.21 3.64 -71.84
CA SER A 334 -26.23 4.58 -71.34
C SER A 334 -27.35 3.85 -70.57
N VAL A 335 -27.85 4.55 -69.54
CA VAL A 335 -29.10 4.31 -68.78
C VAL A 335 -28.98 3.43 -67.52
N ILE A 336 -28.34 4.01 -66.50
CA ILE A 336 -28.91 4.29 -65.17
C ILE A 336 -30.18 3.48 -64.79
N THR A 337 -30.03 2.50 -63.88
CA THR A 337 -30.74 2.40 -62.58
C THR A 337 -31.00 0.95 -62.15
N GLN A 338 -30.57 0.62 -60.92
CA GLN A 338 -31.05 -0.48 -60.07
C GLN A 338 -30.77 -1.93 -60.51
N GLN A 339 -29.71 -2.51 -59.95
CA GLN A 339 -29.76 -3.66 -59.02
C GLN A 339 -28.34 -4.24 -58.89
N SER A 340 -27.69 -3.95 -57.76
CA SER A 340 -26.41 -4.56 -57.40
C SER A 340 -26.61 -6.01 -56.98
N GLU A 341 -26.23 -6.89 -57.92
CA GLU A 341 -25.37 -8.07 -57.75
C GLU A 341 -25.74 -9.11 -56.68
N GLN A 342 -26.35 -10.20 -57.15
CA GLN A 342 -26.07 -11.55 -56.65
C GLN A 342 -25.50 -12.39 -57.80
N GLY A 343 -24.27 -12.89 -57.65
CA GLY A 343 -23.68 -13.93 -58.51
C GLY A 343 -22.23 -14.24 -58.13
N PRO A 344 -21.81 -15.50 -57.95
CA PRO A 344 -20.76 -15.88 -57.00
C PRO A 344 -19.43 -16.34 -57.64
N LEU A 345 -18.44 -16.60 -56.76
CA LEU A 345 -17.12 -17.28 -56.94
C LEU A 345 -15.95 -16.29 -57.14
N GLN A 346 -14.85 -16.21 -56.37
CA GLN A 346 -14.19 -16.93 -55.27
C GLN A 346 -13.43 -15.85 -54.46
N GLY A 347 -13.32 -15.86 -53.13
CA GLY A 347 -12.47 -16.78 -52.37
C GLY A 347 -11.35 -16.03 -51.62
N LYS A 348 -11.72 -15.28 -50.57
CA LYS A 348 -10.98 -15.08 -49.29
C LYS A 348 -11.66 -13.95 -48.48
N HIS A 349 -12.27 -14.33 -47.36
CA HIS A 349 -12.75 -13.45 -46.28
C HIS A 349 -13.84 -12.40 -46.58
N THR A 350 -14.96 -12.79 -47.19
CA THR A 350 -16.19 -11.97 -47.12
C THR A 350 -17.17 -12.62 -46.15
N LEU A 351 -17.21 -12.13 -44.91
CA LEU A 351 -18.24 -12.46 -43.93
C LEU A 351 -19.64 -12.33 -44.58
N PRO A 352 -20.58 -13.26 -44.33
CA PRO A 352 -21.93 -13.19 -44.89
C PRO A 352 -22.53 -11.80 -44.71
N HIS A 353 -23.05 -11.18 -45.78
CA HIS A 353 -23.49 -9.78 -45.76
C HIS A 353 -24.48 -9.47 -44.62
N LYS A 354 -25.32 -10.46 -44.26
CA LYS A 354 -26.24 -10.40 -43.11
C LYS A 354 -25.52 -10.34 -41.76
N GLU A 355 -24.44 -11.11 -41.60
CA GLU A 355 -23.61 -11.09 -40.39
C GLU A 355 -22.82 -9.78 -40.29
N LYS A 356 -22.28 -9.28 -41.41
CA LYS A 356 -21.63 -7.97 -41.48
C LYS A 356 -22.57 -6.85 -41.03
N LEU A 357 -23.82 -6.82 -41.54
CA LEU A 357 -24.83 -5.86 -41.09
C LEU A 357 -25.21 -6.04 -39.61
N SER A 358 -25.29 -7.28 -39.12
CA SER A 358 -25.56 -7.56 -37.71
C SER A 358 -24.44 -7.04 -36.79
N LEU A 359 -23.18 -7.24 -37.19
CA LEU A 359 -22.01 -6.76 -36.46
C LEU A 359 -21.94 -5.22 -36.44
N LEU A 360 -22.24 -4.56 -37.57
CA LEU A 360 -22.30 -3.09 -37.62
C LEU A 360 -23.39 -2.53 -36.70
N ASN A 361 -24.57 -3.15 -36.65
CA ASN A 361 -25.63 -2.71 -35.74
C ASN A 361 -25.26 -2.95 -34.26
N LYS A 362 -24.60 -4.08 -33.96
CA LYS A 362 -24.07 -4.34 -32.61
C LYS A 362 -22.99 -3.33 -32.22
N LEU A 363 -22.12 -2.94 -33.16
CA LEU A 363 -21.10 -1.92 -32.97
C LEU A 363 -21.75 -0.56 -32.68
N GLU A 364 -22.70 -0.14 -33.51
CA GLU A 364 -23.44 1.12 -33.33
C GLU A 364 -24.13 1.19 -31.95
N ARG A 365 -24.78 0.10 -31.52
CA ARG A 365 -25.38 0.02 -30.18
C ARG A 365 -24.34 0.07 -29.05
N ALA A 366 -23.21 -0.60 -29.24
CA ALA A 366 -22.13 -0.59 -28.26
C ALA A 366 -21.51 0.81 -28.13
N GLU A 367 -21.26 1.49 -29.25
CA GLU A 367 -20.75 2.87 -29.29
C GLU A 367 -21.74 3.86 -28.66
N ALA A 368 -23.04 3.73 -28.93
CA ALA A 368 -24.06 4.55 -28.28
C ALA A 368 -24.10 4.35 -26.76
N ARG A 369 -23.95 3.09 -26.30
CA ARG A 369 -23.89 2.75 -24.88
C ARG A 369 -22.63 3.33 -24.22
N ILE A 370 -21.47 3.21 -24.87
CA ILE A 370 -20.20 3.78 -24.39
C ILE A 370 -20.34 5.29 -24.21
N LYS A 371 -20.80 6.03 -25.23
CA LYS A 371 -21.01 7.48 -25.14
C LYS A 371 -21.93 7.89 -24.00
N THR A 372 -22.99 7.10 -23.75
CA THR A 372 -23.92 7.36 -22.64
C THR A 372 -23.25 7.15 -21.28
N LEU A 373 -22.46 6.08 -21.14
CA LEU A 373 -21.72 5.78 -19.91
C LEU A 373 -20.62 6.82 -19.65
N GLU A 374 -19.92 7.26 -20.69
CA GLU A 374 -18.92 8.33 -20.60
C GLU A 374 -19.55 9.63 -20.11
N ALA A 375 -20.70 10.03 -20.66
CA ALA A 375 -21.42 11.21 -20.21
C ALA A 375 -21.90 11.08 -18.75
N GLN A 376 -22.36 9.89 -18.34
CA GLN A 376 -22.74 9.64 -16.96
C GLN A 376 -21.54 9.71 -16.01
N LEU A 377 -20.38 9.17 -16.40
CA LEU A 377 -19.15 9.25 -15.61
C LEU A 377 -18.67 10.69 -15.48
N GLU A 378 -18.74 11.48 -16.56
CA GLU A 378 -18.37 12.88 -16.55
C GLU A 378 -19.26 13.70 -15.59
N GLU A 379 -20.58 13.53 -15.67
CA GLU A 379 -21.51 14.22 -14.76
C GLU A 379 -21.34 13.77 -13.30
N ASN A 380 -21.07 12.49 -13.06
CA ASN A 380 -20.82 11.97 -11.72
C ASN A 380 -19.50 12.53 -11.15
N ALA A 381 -18.44 12.61 -11.95
CA ALA A 381 -17.18 13.25 -11.56
C ALA A 381 -17.37 14.74 -11.25
N LYS A 382 -18.17 15.47 -12.04
CA LYS A 382 -18.53 16.88 -11.76
C LYS A 382 -19.32 17.02 -10.46
N LEU A 383 -20.32 16.18 -10.23
CA LEU A 383 -21.13 16.20 -9.01
C LEU A 383 -20.27 15.89 -7.78
N TRP A 384 -19.43 14.86 -7.86
CA TRP A 384 -18.51 14.51 -6.79
C TRP A 384 -17.51 15.64 -6.51
N GLY A 385 -16.96 16.27 -7.56
CA GLY A 385 -16.09 17.45 -7.43
C GLY A 385 -16.80 18.61 -6.71
N ARG A 386 -18.06 18.89 -7.06
CA ARG A 386 -18.87 19.91 -6.39
C ARG A 386 -19.13 19.56 -4.92
N GLN A 387 -19.54 18.33 -4.62
CA GLN A 387 -19.79 17.87 -3.25
C GLN A 387 -18.53 17.92 -2.38
N LYS A 388 -17.40 17.49 -2.95
CA LYS A 388 -16.10 17.58 -2.28
C LYS A 388 -15.73 19.03 -2.00
N GLN A 389 -15.88 19.92 -2.97
CA GLN A 389 -15.62 21.35 -2.79
C GLN A 389 -16.55 21.94 -1.73
N GLU A 390 -17.84 21.61 -1.74
CA GLU A 390 -18.81 22.07 -0.75
C GLU A 390 -18.45 21.61 0.67
N MET A 391 -18.04 20.35 0.85
CA MET A 391 -17.57 19.87 2.15
C MET A 391 -16.29 20.57 2.60
N LEU A 392 -15.34 20.82 1.68
CA LEU A 392 -14.13 21.56 2.01
C LEU A 392 -14.45 23.00 2.43
N THR A 393 -15.38 23.65 1.73
CA THR A 393 -15.89 24.97 2.10
C THR A 393 -16.52 24.94 3.49
N LYS A 394 -17.43 24.00 3.77
CA LYS A 394 -18.05 23.83 5.10
C LYS A 394 -17.04 23.59 6.21
N LEU A 395 -16.03 22.74 5.97
CA LEU A 395 -14.95 22.52 6.94
C LEU A 395 -14.08 23.78 7.14
N SER A 396 -13.87 24.57 6.09
CA SER A 396 -13.17 25.84 6.19
C SER A 396 -13.99 26.87 6.97
N GLU A 397 -15.29 26.96 6.74
CA GLU A 397 -16.21 27.83 7.48
C GLU A 397 -16.22 27.46 8.97
N HIS A 398 -16.27 26.16 9.28
CA HIS A 398 -16.19 25.67 10.66
C HIS A 398 -14.86 26.00 11.34
N ARG A 399 -13.74 25.92 10.60
CA ARG A 399 -12.42 26.29 11.14
C ARG A 399 -12.31 27.79 11.46
N HIS A 400 -13.04 28.63 10.74
CA HIS A 400 -13.03 30.08 10.93
C HIS A 400 -14.25 30.59 11.72
N GLY A 401 -15.12 29.70 12.21
CA GLY A 401 -16.28 30.03 13.05
C GLY A 401 -17.48 30.64 12.31
N PHE A 402 -17.61 30.42 10.99
CA PHE A 402 -18.69 30.96 10.16
C PHE A 402 -19.97 30.08 10.12
N ASP A 403 -20.01 28.98 10.86
CA ASP A 403 -21.11 27.99 10.85
C ASP A 403 -22.49 28.55 11.23
N GLY A 404 -22.54 29.75 11.82
CA GLY A 404 -23.77 30.36 12.35
C GLY A 404 -24.36 31.53 11.53
N THR A 405 -23.65 32.09 10.56
CA THR A 405 -24.03 33.40 9.99
C THR A 405 -24.75 33.34 8.64
N SER A 406 -24.49 32.34 7.79
CA SER A 406 -25.02 32.35 6.42
C SER A 406 -26.45 31.81 6.28
N THR A 407 -26.93 30.97 7.20
CA THR A 407 -28.29 30.38 7.15
C THR A 407 -29.26 30.93 8.19
N ALA A 408 -28.77 31.56 9.26
CA ALA A 408 -29.65 32.12 10.30
C ALA A 408 -30.25 33.49 9.94
N ILE A 409 -29.63 34.25 9.02
CA ILE A 409 -30.07 35.62 8.70
C ILE A 409 -31.13 35.67 7.58
N LEU A 410 -31.32 34.60 6.79
CA LEU A 410 -32.29 34.57 5.69
C LEU A 410 -33.55 33.72 5.94
N HIS A 411 -33.66 33.01 7.06
CA HIS A 411 -34.77 32.08 7.31
C HIS A 411 -35.81 32.54 8.35
N ASN A 412 -35.95 33.85 8.59
CA ASN A 412 -37.00 34.36 9.46
C ASN A 412 -38.09 35.22 8.81
N ASP A 413 -38.07 35.42 7.49
CA ASP A 413 -39.20 36.04 6.79
C ASP A 413 -39.56 35.25 5.52
N SER A 414 -40.70 34.55 5.60
CA SER A 414 -41.61 34.16 4.52
C SER A 414 -42.04 32.69 4.57
N LEU A 415 -42.92 32.40 5.54
CA LEU A 415 -43.91 31.33 5.45
C LEU A 415 -44.96 31.70 4.40
N LYS A 416 -44.78 31.23 3.15
CA LYS A 416 -45.84 30.80 2.20
C LYS A 416 -45.27 30.64 0.79
N ALA A 417 -44.95 29.41 0.40
CA ALA A 417 -45.18 28.91 -0.96
C ALA A 417 -44.88 27.41 -1.01
N VAL A 418 -45.88 26.65 -1.45
CA VAL A 418 -45.83 25.22 -1.78
C VAL A 418 -44.91 25.01 -3.00
N PRO A 419 -44.08 23.96 -3.08
CA PRO A 419 -43.51 23.52 -4.34
C PRO A 419 -44.29 22.32 -4.90
N ASP A 420 -44.99 22.57 -5.99
CA ASP A 420 -45.58 21.56 -6.85
C ASP A 420 -44.51 20.76 -7.61
N SER A 421 -44.86 19.49 -7.80
CA SER A 421 -44.17 18.44 -8.54
C SER A 421 -43.75 18.84 -9.96
N LEU A 422 -42.46 18.71 -10.28
CA LEU A 422 -41.95 18.66 -11.66
C LEU A 422 -41.20 17.37 -11.94
N HIS A 423 -41.90 16.24 -11.83
CA HIS A 423 -41.49 14.98 -12.47
C HIS A 423 -42.69 14.25 -13.09
N GLN A 424 -43.43 14.93 -13.97
CA GLN A 424 -44.43 14.26 -14.79
C GLN A 424 -44.74 14.96 -16.12
N GLN A 425 -43.77 15.05 -17.03
CA GLN A 425 -44.12 15.38 -18.42
C GLN A 425 -43.10 14.88 -19.44
N ARG A 426 -43.09 13.56 -19.69
CA ARG A 426 -42.76 13.00 -21.02
C ARG A 426 -43.17 11.53 -21.16
N ARG A 427 -44.47 11.27 -21.02
CA ARG A 427 -45.11 10.11 -21.66
C ARG A 427 -46.47 10.52 -22.22
N GLN A 428 -46.66 10.13 -23.48
CA GLN A 428 -47.92 10.01 -24.24
C GLN A 428 -48.43 11.25 -25.01
N LYS A 429 -48.00 11.35 -26.27
CA LYS A 429 -48.91 11.68 -27.38
C LYS A 429 -48.43 11.03 -28.68
N LYS A 430 -48.77 9.76 -28.88
CA LYS A 430 -48.97 9.15 -30.21
C LYS A 430 -50.03 8.06 -30.11
N GLN A 431 -51.25 8.43 -30.43
CA GLN A 431 -52.14 7.58 -31.21
C GLN A 431 -52.78 8.48 -32.27
N LYS A 432 -52.72 8.05 -33.52
CA LYS A 432 -53.93 7.80 -34.31
C LYS A 432 -53.60 6.87 -35.49
N PRO A 433 -54.49 5.92 -35.81
CA PRO A 433 -54.35 4.99 -36.93
C PRO A 433 -55.03 5.56 -38.18
N VAL A 434 -54.57 5.20 -39.37
CA VAL A 434 -55.39 5.18 -40.59
C VAL A 434 -54.92 4.03 -41.47
N LYS A 435 -55.90 3.17 -41.79
CA LYS A 435 -56.03 2.13 -42.83
C LYS A 435 -54.79 1.65 -43.58
#